data_AF-A0A959PX42-F1
#
_entry.id   AF-A0A959PX42-F1
#
_cell.length_a   1.000
_cell.length_b   1.000
_cell.length_c   1.000
_cell.angle_alpha   90.00
_cell.angle_beta   90.00
_cell.angle_gamma   90.00
#
_symmetry.space_group_name_H-M   'P 1'
#
loop_
_entity.id
_entity.type
_entity.pdbx_description
1 polymer ?
#
loop_
_entity_poly.entity_id
_entity_poly.type
_entity_poly.pdbx_seq_one_letter_code
_entity_poly.pdbx_strand_id
1 'polypeptide(L)'
;LISLLAKYRNDESMQALLALDDQGRTVAGALFVADERYVYYLLGFRDESLRNNQGNTLLLWHGIEWALKTNRHFDFEGSSIPGVATYFKRFAAVQIQCIEVFRP
;
A
#
# COMPACT_ATOMS: atom_id res chain seq x y z
N LEU A 1 -5.58 10.14 -16.64
CA LEU A 1 -6.32 9.67 -15.44
C LEU A 1 -5.77 8.29 -15.08
N ILE A 2 -5.29 8.02 -13.86
CA ILE A 2 -4.84 6.67 -13.49
C ILE A 2 -6.10 5.83 -13.29
N SER A 3 -6.26 4.78 -14.07
CA SER A 3 -7.54 4.08 -14.18
C SER A 3 -7.43 2.57 -14.19
N LEU A 4 -6.24 2.00 -14.46
CA LEU A 4 -6.08 0.55 -14.53
C LEU A 4 -5.20 0.02 -13.40
N LEU A 5 -5.71 -1.04 -12.76
CA LEU A 5 -4.99 -1.88 -11.82
C LEU A 5 -4.70 -3.22 -12.49
N ALA A 6 -3.44 -3.49 -12.78
CA ALA A 6 -3.01 -4.82 -13.21
C ALA A 6 -2.75 -5.68 -11.97
N LYS A 7 -3.31 -6.90 -11.96
CA LYS A 7 -3.18 -7.88 -10.89
C LYS A 7 -2.27 -9.01 -11.34
N TYR A 8 -1.12 -9.18 -10.68
CA TYR A 8 -0.15 -10.23 -11.01
C TYR A 8 -0.33 -11.47 -10.14
N ARG A 9 -0.56 -11.24 -8.85
CA ARG A 9 -0.97 -12.27 -7.90
C ARG A 9 -2.11 -11.70 -7.09
N ASN A 10 -3.16 -12.49 -6.92
CA ASN A 10 -4.39 -12.06 -6.27
C ASN A 10 -5.07 -13.28 -5.64
N ASP A 11 -4.55 -13.71 -4.50
CA ASP A 11 -5.14 -14.77 -3.69
C ASP A 11 -5.49 -14.25 -2.29
N GLU A 12 -5.93 -15.15 -1.41
CA GLU A 12 -6.41 -14.77 -0.08
C GLU A 12 -5.31 -14.25 0.84
N SER A 13 -4.05 -14.63 0.64
CA SER A 13 -2.93 -14.25 1.50
C SER A 13 -2.03 -13.19 0.88
N MET A 14 -2.11 -12.94 -0.43
CA MET A 14 -1.24 -11.98 -1.09
C MET A 14 -1.84 -11.34 -2.35
N GLN A 15 -1.63 -10.02 -2.48
CA GLN A 15 -1.92 -9.27 -3.69
C GLN A 15 -0.70 -8.47 -4.17
N ALA A 16 -0.29 -8.70 -5.43
CA ALA A 16 0.73 -7.91 -6.11
C ALA A 16 0.07 -7.12 -7.25
N LEU A 17 0.12 -5.79 -7.14
CA LEU A 17 -0.68 -4.86 -7.96
C LEU A 17 0.20 -3.79 -8.59
N LEU A 18 -0.12 -3.42 -9.83
CA LEU A 18 0.45 -2.26 -10.51
C LEU A 18 -0.66 -1.26 -10.86
N ALA A 19 -0.38 0.02 -10.67
CA ALA A 19 -1.18 1.10 -11.22
C ALA A 19 -0.59 1.53 -12.57
N LEU A 20 -1.46 1.65 -13.58
CA LEU A 20 -1.08 2.04 -14.94
C LEU A 20 -1.68 3.40 -15.31
N ASP A 21 -0.96 4.16 -16.14
CA ASP A 21 -1.52 5.34 -16.80
C ASP A 21 -2.40 4.97 -18.01
N ASP A 22 -2.90 5.98 -18.71
CA ASP A 22 -3.74 5.84 -19.90
C ASP A 22 -3.01 5.26 -21.11
N GLN A 23 -1.67 5.23 -21.08
CA GLN A 23 -0.82 4.60 -22.10
C GLN A 23 -0.41 3.18 -21.71
N GLY A 24 -0.91 2.67 -20.57
CA GLY A 24 -0.57 1.34 -20.06
C GLY A 24 0.81 1.25 -19.40
N ARG A 25 1.47 2.38 -19.10
CA ARG A 25 2.76 2.39 -18.43
C ARG A 25 2.58 2.27 -16.92
N THR A 26 3.42 1.48 -16.28
CA THR A 26 3.44 1.35 -14.82
C THR A 26 3.89 2.65 -14.17
N VAL A 27 3.02 3.23 -13.36
CA VAL A 27 3.29 4.46 -12.61
C VAL A 27 3.60 4.19 -11.13
N ALA A 28 3.10 3.07 -10.61
CA ALA A 28 3.30 2.63 -9.23
C ALA A 28 3.01 1.13 -9.10
N GLY A 29 3.47 0.53 -8.01
CA GLY A 29 3.09 -0.82 -7.62
C GLY A 29 3.14 -1.04 -6.12
N ALA A 30 2.45 -2.09 -5.70
CA ALA A 30 2.28 -2.44 -4.30
C ALA A 30 2.25 -3.96 -4.11
N LEU A 31 2.83 -4.40 -2.99
CA LEU A 31 2.69 -5.76 -2.48
C LEU A 31 1.93 -5.70 -1.16
N PHE A 32 0.80 -6.40 -1.12
CA PHE A 32 0.02 -6.61 0.08
C PHE A 32 0.11 -8.07 0.52
N VAL A 33 0.28 -8.29 1.81
CA VAL A 33 0.23 -9.61 2.45
C VAL A 33 -0.89 -9.61 3.48
N ALA A 34 -1.57 -10.72 3.67
CA ALA A 34 -2.63 -10.85 4.66
C ALA A 34 -2.40 -12.05 5.57
N ASP A 35 -2.72 -11.88 6.85
CA ASP A 35 -2.91 -12.96 7.81
C ASP A 35 -4.38 -13.04 8.25
N GLU A 36 -4.69 -13.67 9.37
CA GLU A 36 -6.06 -13.79 9.87
C GLU A 36 -6.66 -12.45 10.35
N ARG A 37 -5.84 -11.45 10.70
CA ARG A 37 -6.27 -10.21 11.36
C ARG A 37 -6.00 -8.95 10.54
N TYR A 38 -4.96 -8.96 9.71
CA TYR A 38 -4.45 -7.77 9.05
C TYR A 38 -4.18 -8.00 7.56
N VAL A 39 -4.29 -6.91 6.79
CA VAL A 39 -3.67 -6.74 5.49
C VAL A 39 -2.54 -5.71 5.64
N TYR A 40 -1.33 -6.10 5.29
CA TYR A 40 -0.10 -5.30 5.42
C TYR A 40 0.30 -4.70 4.08
N TYR A 41 0.63 -3.41 4.07
CA TYR A 41 1.27 -2.74 2.93
C TYR A 41 2.79 -2.93 2.96
N LEU A 42 3.24 -4.15 2.62
CA LEU A 42 4.63 -4.57 2.79
C LEU A 42 5.62 -3.84 1.87
N LEU A 43 5.23 -3.58 0.62
CA LEU A 43 6.07 -2.85 -0.32
C LEU A 43 5.23 -1.88 -1.16
N GLY A 44 5.81 -0.72 -1.40
CA GLY A 44 5.28 0.31 -2.27
C GLY A 44 6.38 0.92 -3.11
N PHE A 45 6.16 1.05 -4.41
CA PHE A 45 7.08 1.76 -5.28
C PHE A 45 6.33 2.69 -6.24
N ARG A 46 7.01 3.74 -6.68
CA ARG A 46 6.50 4.70 -7.65
C ARG A 46 7.61 5.03 -8.64
N ASP A 47 7.25 5.17 -9.91
CA ASP A 47 8.19 5.72 -10.89
C ASP A 47 8.43 7.21 -10.59
N GLU A 48 9.68 7.57 -10.32
CA GLU A 48 10.08 8.94 -10.01
C GLU A 48 10.00 9.89 -11.19
N SER A 49 10.04 9.41 -12.42
CA SER A 49 9.90 10.24 -13.62
C SER A 49 8.45 10.69 -13.86
N LEU A 50 7.49 10.02 -13.21
CA LEU A 50 6.05 10.22 -13.41
C LEU A 50 5.38 10.84 -12.16
N ARG A 51 6.06 11.73 -11.41
CA ARG A 51 5.65 12.18 -10.06
C ARG A 51 4.22 12.74 -9.92
N ASN A 52 3.63 13.29 -10.99
CA ASN A 52 2.30 13.90 -10.97
C ASN A 52 1.19 12.84 -11.16
N ASN A 53 1.30 11.74 -10.41
CA ASN A 53 0.36 10.62 -10.49
C ASN A 53 -0.05 10.19 -9.07
N GLN A 54 -1.31 9.79 -8.91
CA GLN A 54 -1.93 9.33 -7.67
C GLN A 54 -1.90 7.79 -7.54
N GLY A 55 -0.92 7.12 -8.16
CA GLY A 55 -0.86 5.66 -8.28
C GLY A 55 -0.79 4.94 -6.93
N ASN A 56 0.12 5.38 -6.04
CA ASN A 56 0.20 4.84 -4.67
C ASN A 56 -1.10 5.06 -3.88
N THR A 57 -1.77 6.19 -4.09
CA THR A 57 -3.04 6.50 -3.41
C THR A 57 -4.13 5.52 -3.86
N LEU A 58 -4.20 5.23 -5.17
CA LEU A 58 -5.12 4.23 -5.71
C LEU A 58 -4.82 2.83 -5.17
N LEU A 59 -3.55 2.44 -5.11
CA LEU A 59 -3.13 1.13 -4.60
C LEU A 59 -3.45 0.97 -3.11
N LEU A 60 -3.15 1.97 -2.29
CA LEU A 60 -3.50 1.97 -0.87
C LEU A 60 -5.02 1.92 -0.66
N TRP A 61 -5.79 2.67 -1.44
CA TRP A 61 -7.25 2.60 -1.40
C TRP A 61 -7.74 1.17 -1.66
N HIS A 62 -7.22 0.51 -2.70
CA HIS A 62 -7.56 -0.88 -2.99
C HIS A 62 -7.17 -1.82 -1.85
N GLY A 63 -5.99 -1.64 -1.24
CA GLY A 63 -5.55 -2.42 -0.08
C GLY A 63 -6.49 -2.27 1.13
N ILE A 64 -6.93 -1.05 1.42
CA ILE A 64 -7.90 -0.74 2.48
C ILE A 64 -9.24 -1.42 2.18
N GLU A 65 -9.74 -1.29 0.95
CA GLU A 65 -10.96 -1.97 0.53
C GLU A 65 -10.85 -3.50 0.64
N TRP A 66 -9.68 -4.06 0.33
CA TRP A 66 -9.44 -5.50 0.46
C TRP A 66 -9.48 -5.95 1.93
N ALA A 67 -8.87 -5.19 2.83
CA ALA A 67 -8.95 -5.45 4.27
C ALA A 67 -10.40 -5.43 4.75
N LEU A 68 -11.17 -4.40 4.38
CA LEU A 68 -12.59 -4.28 4.73
C LEU A 68 -13.42 -5.45 4.20
N LYS A 69 -13.25 -5.82 2.92
CA LYS A 69 -13.99 -6.93 2.27
C LYS A 69 -13.69 -8.29 2.89
N THR A 70 -12.53 -8.42 3.53
CA THR A 70 -12.10 -9.67 4.18
C THR A 70 -12.17 -9.62 5.70
N ASN A 71 -12.82 -8.60 6.27
CA ASN A 71 -13.00 -8.39 7.70
C ASN A 71 -11.68 -8.36 8.49
N ARG A 72 -10.67 -7.68 7.92
CA ARG A 72 -9.34 -7.49 8.50
C ARG A 72 -9.07 -6.00 8.74
N HIS A 73 -8.16 -5.71 9.66
CA HIS A 73 -7.59 -4.39 9.81
C HIS A 73 -6.58 -4.12 8.68
N PHE A 74 -6.40 -2.85 8.31
CA PHE A 74 -5.35 -2.46 7.37
C PHE A 74 -4.16 -1.89 8.14
N ASP A 75 -2.97 -2.44 7.88
CA ASP A 75 -1.72 -2.00 8.49
C ASP A 75 -0.82 -1.34 7.43
N PHE A 76 -0.49 -0.07 7.68
CA PHE A 76 0.46 0.69 6.88
C PHE A 76 1.92 0.40 7.27
N GLU A 77 2.14 -0.48 8.26
CA GLU A 77 3.34 -0.75 9.04
C GLU A 77 3.79 0.46 9.86
N GLY A 78 4.17 1.53 9.17
CA GLY A 78 4.69 2.75 9.77
C GLY A 78 5.92 3.25 9.03
N SER A 79 6.44 4.40 9.44
CA SER A 79 7.67 4.93 8.87
C SER A 79 8.32 5.95 9.80
N SER A 80 9.65 5.87 9.92
CA SER A 80 10.47 6.91 10.54
C SER A 80 10.67 8.13 9.62
N ILE A 81 10.27 8.03 8.34
CA ILE A 81 10.34 9.15 7.38
C ILE A 81 9.10 10.03 7.57
N PRO A 82 9.23 11.29 8.02
CA PRO A 82 8.07 12.12 8.38
C PRO A 82 7.07 12.35 7.23
N GLY A 83 7.57 12.46 6.00
CA GLY A 83 6.73 12.61 4.80
C GLY A 83 5.86 11.39 4.54
N VAL A 84 6.39 10.18 4.76
CA VAL A 84 5.66 8.92 4.58
C VAL A 84 4.62 8.76 5.70
N ALA A 85 5.01 9.00 6.96
CA ALA A 85 4.08 8.96 8.08
C ALA A 85 2.92 9.97 7.93
N THR A 86 3.22 11.18 7.45
CA THR A 86 2.19 12.20 7.16
C THR A 86 1.26 11.77 6.02
N TYR A 87 1.80 11.10 5.00
CA TYR A 87 1.00 10.56 3.91
C TYR A 87 0.02 9.47 4.40
N PHE A 88 0.49 8.51 5.21
CA PHE A 88 -0.38 7.47 5.79
C PHE A 88 -1.48 8.04 6.70
N LYS A 89 -1.17 9.06 7.50
CA LYS A 89 -2.17 9.73 8.36
C LYS A 89 -3.36 10.31 7.60
N ARG A 90 -3.21 10.62 6.30
CA ARG A 90 -4.32 11.10 5.45
C ARG A 90 -5.41 10.05 5.22
N PHE A 91 -5.12 8.78 5.46
CA PHE A 91 -6.08 7.67 5.41
C PHE A 91 -6.66 7.33 6.79
N ALA A 92 -6.66 8.29 7.73
CA ALA A 92 -7.09 8.11 9.11
C ALA A 92 -6.28 7.04 9.89
N ALA A 93 -5.05 6.75 9.45
CA ALA A 93 -4.15 5.84 10.15
C ALA A 93 -3.82 6.37 11.56
N VAL A 94 -3.89 5.49 12.54
CA VAL A 94 -3.48 5.77 13.93
C VAL A 94 -2.04 5.29 14.10
N GLN A 95 -1.18 6.16 14.63
CA GLN A 95 0.21 5.81 14.89
C GLN A 95 0.32 4.92 16.13
N ILE A 96 0.93 3.75 15.96
CA ILE A 96 1.23 2.80 17.05
C ILE A 96 2.74 2.86 17.33
N GLN A 97 3.13 2.76 18.60
CA GLN A 97 4.53 2.78 19.01
C GLN A 97 5.24 1.49 18.57
N CYS A 98 6.35 1.63 17.82
CA CYS A 98 7.23 0.50 17.51
C CYS A 98 8.11 0.20 18.73
N ILE A 99 8.21 -1.09 19.09
CA ILE A 99 9.09 -1.57 20.16
C ILE A 99 10.34 -2.14 19.49
N GLU A 100 11.49 -1.53 19.76
CA GLU A 100 12.77 -2.04 19.27
C GLU A 100 13.36 -3.05 20.26
N VAL A 101 13.66 -4.25 19.77
CA VAL A 101 14.40 -5.27 20.51
C VAL A 101 15.66 -5.57 19.72
N PHE A 102 16.82 -5.30 20.31
CA PHE A 102 18.12 -5.49 19.67
C PHE A 102 19.01 -6.40 20.53
N ARG A 103 19.80 -7.24 19.87
CA ARG A 103 20.87 -8.03 20.50
C ARG A 103 22.21 -7.41 20.06
N PRO A 104 23.07 -6.98 20.99
CA PRO A 104 24.35 -6.35 20.68
C PRO A 104 25.32 -7.26 19.95
#